data_AF-A0A0K1QFE1-F1
#
_entry.id   AF-A0A0K1QFE1-F1
#
_cell.length_a   1.000
_cell.length_b   1.000
_cell.length_c   1.000
_cell.angle_alpha   90.00
_cell.angle_beta   90.00
_cell.angle_gamma   90.00
#
_symmetry.space_group_name_H-M   'P 1'
#
loop_
_entity.id
_entity.type
_entity.pdbx_description
1 polymer ?
#
loop_
_entity_poly.entity_id
_entity_poly.type
_entity_poly.pdbx_seq_one_letter_code
_entity_poly.pdbx_strand_id
1 'polypeptide(L)'
;MTEFSLSPAQEDDVRRADATGGRIAAFVRIRQLTGASLTEAISIAQALLPASSTPKRALDVDLEVLVVGGLVPSVIQHLPYSPERYLNIPCGTPIIANLASTLSDDDVLAWIRVLHVDPWDFNTHCVDLSRLDLDDEHHPWVVDEYPPLEALRAFRDAGFTLHVYPRAPSQSSP
;
A
#
# COMPACT_ATOMS: atom_id res chain seq x y z
N MET A 1 -25.33 -9.67 -21.51
CA MET A 1 -24.73 -8.52 -20.79
C MET A 1 -25.86 -7.53 -20.59
N THR A 2 -26.20 -7.23 -19.34
CA THR A 2 -27.25 -6.27 -19.00
C THR A 2 -26.63 -4.88 -19.02
N GLU A 3 -27.07 -4.01 -19.92
CA GLU A 3 -26.59 -2.62 -19.94
C GLU A 3 -27.27 -1.85 -18.80
N PHE A 4 -26.49 -1.50 -17.78
CA PHE A 4 -26.95 -0.63 -16.71
C PHE A 4 -26.69 0.83 -17.12
N SER A 5 -27.75 1.56 -17.45
CA SER A 5 -27.67 3.00 -17.71
C SER A 5 -28.05 3.76 -16.46
N LEU A 6 -27.14 4.60 -15.95
CA LEU A 6 -27.45 5.58 -14.91
C LEU A 6 -28.11 6.81 -15.56
N SER A 7 -29.06 7.42 -14.88
CA SER A 7 -29.56 8.75 -15.24
C SER A 7 -28.55 9.84 -14.82
N PRO A 8 -28.57 11.05 -15.41
CA PRO A 8 -27.66 12.13 -15.04
C PRO A 8 -27.65 12.46 -13.54
N ALA A 9 -28.83 12.43 -12.90
CA ALA A 9 -28.93 12.67 -11.45
C ALA A 9 -28.26 11.55 -10.62
N GLN A 10 -28.36 10.29 -11.08
CA GLN A 10 -27.70 9.16 -10.44
C GLN A 10 -26.18 9.20 -10.65
N GLU A 11 -25.73 9.63 -11.82
CA GLU A 11 -24.31 9.87 -12.07
C GLU A 11 -23.73 10.93 -11.13
N ASP A 12 -24.43 12.05 -10.94
CA ASP A 12 -24.01 13.11 -10.03
C ASP A 12 -23.98 12.64 -8.57
N ASP A 13 -24.94 11.80 -8.17
CA ASP A 13 -24.93 11.15 -6.85
C ASP A 13 -23.71 10.24 -6.66
N VAL A 14 -23.33 9.48 -7.69
CA VAL A 14 -22.14 8.63 -7.67
C VAL A 14 -20.86 9.48 -7.60
N ARG A 15 -20.78 10.56 -8.38
CA ARG A 15 -19.66 11.53 -8.31
C ARG A 15 -19.56 12.18 -6.92
N ARG A 16 -20.68 12.52 -6.29
CA ARG A 16 -20.71 13.08 -4.92
C ARG A 16 -20.27 12.05 -3.88
N ALA A 17 -20.65 10.79 -4.05
CA ALA A 17 -20.19 9.70 -3.18
C ALA A 17 -18.68 9.47 -3.32
N ASP A 18 -18.14 9.53 -4.54
CA ASP A 18 -16.69 9.46 -4.80
C ASP A 18 -15.94 10.63 -4.14
N ALA A 19 -16.44 11.86 -4.29
CA ALA A 19 -15.80 13.05 -3.75
C ALA A 19 -15.76 13.09 -2.21
N THR A 20 -16.73 12.47 -1.52
CA THR A 20 -16.82 12.49 -0.06
C THR A 20 -16.23 11.25 0.60
N GLY A 21 -16.51 10.06 0.05
CA GLY A 21 -16.15 8.76 0.63
C GLY A 21 -15.13 7.95 -0.17
N GLY A 22 -14.64 8.48 -1.29
CA GLY A 22 -13.71 7.79 -2.17
C GLY A 22 -14.35 6.68 -3.01
N ARG A 23 -13.52 5.92 -3.72
CA ARG A 23 -13.96 5.00 -4.76
C ARG A 23 -14.85 3.86 -4.24
N ILE A 24 -14.62 3.39 -3.01
CA ILE A 24 -15.46 2.37 -2.36
C ILE A 24 -16.89 2.90 -2.16
N ALA A 25 -17.05 4.15 -1.73
CA ALA A 25 -18.37 4.75 -1.55
C ALA A 25 -19.11 4.90 -2.90
N ALA A 26 -18.39 5.22 -3.97
CA ALA A 26 -18.95 5.24 -5.33
C ALA A 26 -19.43 3.84 -5.77
N PHE A 27 -18.64 2.78 -5.54
CA PHE A 27 -19.05 1.42 -5.88
C PHE A 27 -20.30 0.99 -5.11
N VAL A 28 -20.35 1.25 -3.79
CA VAL A 28 -21.53 0.96 -2.97
C VAL A 28 -22.74 1.72 -3.52
N ARG A 29 -22.59 3.00 -3.88
CA ARG A 29 -23.68 3.81 -4.42
C ARG A 29 -24.20 3.28 -5.76
N ILE A 30 -23.31 2.88 -6.67
CA ILE A 30 -23.69 2.27 -7.95
C ILE A 30 -24.49 0.99 -7.72
N ARG A 31 -24.03 0.11 -6.82
CA ARG A 31 -24.73 -1.13 -6.50
C ARG A 31 -26.11 -0.89 -5.89
N GLN A 32 -26.25 0.12 -5.04
CA GLN A 32 -27.55 0.51 -4.49
C GLN A 32 -28.52 1.02 -5.56
N LEU A 33 -28.03 1.76 -6.55
CA LEU A 33 -28.86 2.37 -7.59
C LEU A 33 -29.25 1.38 -8.70
N THR A 34 -28.43 0.37 -8.96
CA THR A 34 -28.55 -0.52 -10.13
C THR A 34 -28.78 -1.98 -9.79
N GLY A 35 -28.50 -2.40 -8.56
CA GLY A 35 -28.46 -3.82 -8.17
C GLY A 35 -27.26 -4.59 -8.74
N ALA A 36 -26.29 -3.90 -9.36
CA ALA A 36 -25.14 -4.53 -10.00
C ALA A 36 -24.25 -5.33 -9.04
N SER A 37 -23.56 -6.34 -9.58
CA SER A 37 -22.46 -7.01 -8.87
C SER A 37 -21.28 -6.05 -8.65
N LEU A 38 -20.31 -6.44 -7.80
CA LEU A 38 -19.14 -5.60 -7.55
C LEU A 38 -18.32 -5.36 -8.81
N THR A 39 -18.09 -6.41 -9.61
CA THR A 39 -17.35 -6.31 -10.87
C THR A 39 -18.01 -5.35 -11.85
N GLU A 40 -19.33 -5.42 -11.99
CA GLU A 40 -20.10 -4.50 -12.84
C GLU A 40 -20.06 -3.07 -12.29
N ALA A 41 -20.16 -2.89 -10.97
CA ALA A 41 -20.07 -1.57 -10.35
C ALA A 41 -18.70 -0.92 -10.54
N ILE A 42 -17.61 -1.71 -10.49
CA ILE A 42 -16.25 -1.24 -10.81
C ILE A 42 -16.18 -0.78 -12.27
N SER A 43 -16.71 -1.58 -13.20
CA SER A 43 -16.71 -1.25 -14.63
C SER A 43 -17.51 0.03 -14.92
N ILE A 44 -18.67 0.20 -14.29
CA ILE A 44 -19.50 1.41 -14.41
C ILE A 44 -18.77 2.63 -13.84
N ALA A 45 -18.17 2.49 -12.66
CA ALA A 45 -17.41 3.57 -12.03
C ALA A 45 -16.21 4.02 -12.87
N GLN A 46 -15.49 3.08 -13.50
CA GLN A 46 -14.34 3.37 -14.36
C GLN A 46 -14.73 4.15 -15.62
N ALA A 47 -15.92 3.88 -16.18
CA ALA A 47 -16.44 4.61 -17.33
C ALA A 47 -16.96 6.01 -16.95
N LEU A 48 -17.52 6.15 -15.74
CA LEU A 48 -18.22 7.35 -15.30
C LEU A 48 -17.32 8.39 -14.63
N LEU A 49 -16.38 7.92 -13.82
CA LEU A 49 -15.52 8.76 -13.01
C LEU A 49 -14.20 8.94 -13.76
N PRO A 50 -13.64 10.16 -13.78
CA PRO A 50 -12.32 10.36 -14.37
C PRO A 50 -11.33 9.37 -13.74
N ALA A 51 -10.40 8.86 -14.55
CA ALA A 51 -9.22 8.18 -14.06
C ALA A 51 -8.65 9.08 -12.96
N SER A 52 -8.65 8.58 -11.73
CA SER A 52 -8.44 9.39 -10.53
C SER A 52 -7.18 10.22 -10.71
N SER A 53 -7.32 11.54 -10.82
CA SER A 53 -6.32 12.41 -10.21
C SER A 53 -6.37 12.08 -8.74
N THR A 54 -5.36 11.34 -8.29
CA THR A 54 -5.11 10.87 -6.94
C THR A 54 -5.83 11.72 -5.91
N PRO A 55 -6.67 11.14 -5.02
CA PRO A 55 -7.37 11.95 -4.04
C PRO A 55 -6.34 12.75 -3.25
N LYS A 56 -6.40 14.08 -3.31
CA LYS A 56 -5.78 14.99 -2.34
C LYS A 56 -6.50 14.86 -0.99
N ARG A 57 -6.60 13.66 -0.44
CA ARG A 57 -6.70 13.54 1.02
C ARG A 57 -5.30 13.88 1.52
N ALA A 58 -5.19 14.83 2.45
CA ALA A 58 -4.03 14.87 3.31
C ALA A 58 -3.83 13.44 3.81
N LEU A 59 -2.65 12.86 3.57
CA LEU A 59 -2.34 11.49 3.95
C LEU A 59 -2.05 11.53 5.44
N ASP A 60 -3.08 11.84 6.26
CA ASP A 60 -3.04 11.71 7.72
C ASP A 60 -3.15 10.21 8.07
N VAL A 61 -2.24 9.44 7.48
CA VAL A 61 -2.17 8.00 7.52
C VAL A 61 -0.70 7.66 7.64
N ASP A 62 -0.29 7.36 8.86
CA ASP A 62 0.99 6.73 9.12
C ASP A 62 1.06 5.47 8.26
N LEU A 63 2.16 5.27 7.51
CA LEU A 63 2.41 4.00 6.84
C LEU A 63 3.38 3.14 7.65
N GLU A 64 3.09 1.85 7.72
CA GLU A 64 3.98 0.82 8.21
C GLU A 64 4.49 -0.01 7.02
N VAL A 65 5.81 -0.13 6.92
CA VAL A 65 6.47 -0.95 5.90
C VAL A 65 7.01 -2.20 6.57
N LEU A 66 6.53 -3.36 6.13
CA LEU A 66 6.92 -4.67 6.61
C LEU A 66 7.65 -5.43 5.51
N VAL A 67 8.59 -6.29 5.89
CA VAL A 67 9.13 -7.33 5.02
C VAL A 67 8.81 -8.71 5.58
N VAL A 68 8.40 -9.61 4.68
CA VAL A 68 7.99 -10.96 5.02
C VAL A 68 8.76 -11.95 4.16
N GLY A 69 9.42 -12.91 4.81
CA GLY A 69 10.27 -13.90 4.15
C GLY A 69 10.83 -14.94 5.11
N GLY A 70 11.63 -15.86 4.59
CA GLY A 70 12.31 -16.88 5.39
C GLY A 70 13.60 -16.35 6.00
N LEU A 71 13.88 -16.68 7.26
CA LEU A 71 15.13 -16.31 7.91
C LEU A 71 16.33 -16.86 7.14
N VAL A 72 17.27 -15.99 6.79
CA VAL A 72 18.57 -16.35 6.21
C VAL A 72 19.68 -15.56 6.91
N PRO A 73 20.92 -16.07 7.00
CA PRO A 73 21.99 -15.41 7.75
C PRO A 73 22.29 -13.97 7.30
N SER A 74 22.16 -13.68 6.00
CA SER A 74 22.46 -12.36 5.42
C SER A 74 21.55 -11.23 5.91
N VAL A 75 20.34 -11.54 6.41
CA VAL A 75 19.39 -10.50 6.84
C VAL A 75 19.41 -10.25 8.35
N ILE A 76 20.09 -11.09 9.14
CA ILE A 76 20.02 -11.06 10.61
C ILE A 76 20.41 -9.71 11.21
N GLN A 77 21.45 -9.06 10.67
CA GLN A 77 21.91 -7.76 11.15
C GLN A 77 20.91 -6.62 10.91
N HIS A 78 19.89 -6.85 10.08
CA HIS A 78 18.85 -5.88 9.73
C HIS A 78 17.51 -6.18 10.42
N LEU A 79 17.45 -7.20 11.27
CA LEU A 79 16.24 -7.57 12.02
C LEU A 79 16.14 -6.77 13.34
N PRO A 80 14.93 -6.61 13.92
CA PRO A 80 14.70 -5.73 15.07
C PRO A 80 15.32 -6.19 16.40
N TYR A 81 15.90 -7.39 16.44
CA TYR A 81 16.52 -7.94 17.66
C TYR A 81 18.01 -8.18 17.43
N SER A 82 18.77 -8.31 18.50
CA SER A 82 20.20 -8.60 18.40
C SER A 82 20.45 -9.96 17.71
N PRO A 83 21.55 -10.11 16.94
CA PRO A 83 21.85 -11.33 16.18
C PRO A 83 21.82 -12.62 17.02
N GLU A 84 22.18 -12.54 18.30
CA GLU A 84 22.22 -13.68 19.22
C GLU A 84 20.84 -14.33 19.40
N ARG A 85 19.76 -13.56 19.25
CA ARG A 85 18.39 -14.07 19.35
C ARG A 85 18.01 -15.00 18.19
N TYR A 86 18.75 -14.96 17.09
CA TYR A 86 18.46 -15.74 15.89
C TYR A 86 19.37 -16.97 15.72
N LEU A 87 20.41 -17.14 16.55
CA LEU A 87 21.44 -18.18 16.39
C LEU A 87 20.90 -19.62 16.30
N ASN A 88 19.79 -19.89 16.99
CA ASN A 88 19.19 -21.22 17.05
C ASN A 88 17.90 -21.34 16.22
N ILE A 89 17.54 -20.31 15.45
CA ILE A 89 16.34 -20.32 14.62
C ILE A 89 16.71 -20.96 13.27
N PRO A 90 15.99 -22.01 12.82
CA PRO A 90 16.28 -22.64 11.53
C PRO A 90 16.19 -21.66 10.36
N CYS A 91 17.07 -21.86 9.36
CA CYS A 91 16.94 -21.15 8.08
C CYS A 91 15.59 -21.48 7.43
N GLY A 92 14.96 -20.48 6.84
CA GLY A 92 13.62 -20.59 6.25
C GLY A 92 12.47 -20.43 7.25
N THR A 93 12.72 -20.28 8.56
CA THR A 93 11.67 -19.91 9.52
C THR A 93 11.03 -18.58 9.09
N PRO A 94 9.68 -18.48 9.01
CA PRO A 94 9.03 -17.24 8.62
C PRO A 94 9.35 -16.10 9.58
N ILE A 95 9.73 -14.94 9.02
CA ILE A 95 10.02 -13.71 9.74
C ILE A 95 9.19 -12.58 9.15
N ILE A 96 8.71 -11.72 10.05
CA ILE A 96 8.12 -10.42 9.73
C ILE A 96 9.01 -9.39 10.41
N ALA A 97 9.55 -8.43 9.64
CA ALA A 97 10.33 -7.33 10.18
C ALA A 97 9.72 -6.00 9.76
N ASN A 98 9.63 -5.06 10.70
CA ASN A 98 9.22 -3.69 10.43
C ASN A 98 10.45 -2.90 9.97
N LEU A 99 10.35 -2.30 8.79
CA LEU A 99 11.37 -1.47 8.16
C LEU A 99 11.17 0.02 8.43
N ALA A 100 9.92 0.47 8.51
CA ALA A 100 9.55 1.83 8.85
C ALA A 100 8.17 1.82 9.50
N SER A 101 8.03 2.50 10.64
CA SER A 101 6.80 2.54 11.43
C SER A 101 6.03 3.87 11.37
N THR A 102 6.64 4.88 10.76
CA THR A 102 6.09 6.22 10.52
C THR A 102 6.84 6.85 9.34
N LEU A 103 6.14 7.08 8.23
CA LEU A 103 6.64 7.84 7.08
C LEU A 103 5.90 9.18 7.05
N SER A 104 6.59 10.27 6.69
CA SER A 104 5.92 11.57 6.48
C SER A 104 5.01 11.52 5.25
N ASP A 105 4.01 12.40 5.13
CA ASP A 105 3.13 12.49 3.94
C ASP A 105 3.92 12.52 2.62
N ASP A 106 5.06 13.24 2.59
CA ASP A 106 5.90 13.37 1.41
C ASP A 106 6.63 12.05 1.10
N ASP A 107 7.13 11.35 2.14
CA ASP A 107 7.75 10.02 1.98
C ASP A 107 6.74 8.99 1.51
N VAL A 108 5.53 9.01 2.09
CA VAL A 108 4.44 8.13 1.69
C VAL A 108 4.15 8.31 0.20
N LEU A 109 4.00 9.55 -0.28
CA LEU A 109 3.75 9.85 -1.69
C LEU A 109 4.90 9.40 -2.59
N ALA A 110 6.14 9.54 -2.14
CA ALA A 110 7.29 9.07 -2.88
C ALA A 110 7.31 7.53 -2.97
N TRP A 111 7.06 6.83 -1.86
CA TRP A 111 6.97 5.37 -1.81
C TRP A 111 5.85 4.82 -2.69
N ILE A 112 4.67 5.45 -2.66
CA ILE A 112 3.52 5.11 -3.53
C ILE A 112 3.90 5.17 -5.01
N ARG A 113 4.56 6.25 -5.44
CA ARG A 113 4.96 6.45 -6.84
C ARG A 113 5.91 5.37 -7.33
N VAL A 114 6.82 4.98 -6.47
CA VAL A 114 7.92 4.06 -6.74
C VAL A 114 7.46 2.62 -6.76
N LEU A 115 6.69 2.25 -5.74
CA LEU A 115 6.17 0.90 -5.61
C LEU A 115 5.00 0.64 -6.57
N HIS A 116 4.49 1.69 -7.23
CA HIS A 116 3.27 1.66 -8.05
C HIS A 116 2.07 1.05 -7.31
N VAL A 117 2.00 1.27 -5.99
CA VAL A 117 0.91 0.79 -5.13
C VAL A 117 -0.14 1.87 -4.96
N ASP A 118 -1.42 1.50 -4.95
CA ASP A 118 -2.46 2.41 -4.48
C ASP A 118 -2.46 2.35 -2.94
N PRO A 119 -2.17 3.46 -2.23
CA PRO A 119 -2.12 3.47 -0.76
C PRO A 119 -3.47 3.14 -0.09
N TRP A 120 -4.55 3.16 -0.85
CA TRP A 120 -5.90 2.86 -0.37
C TRP A 120 -6.39 1.48 -0.83
N ASP A 121 -5.58 0.72 -1.56
CA ASP A 121 -5.91 -0.65 -1.97
C ASP A 121 -5.26 -1.69 -1.06
N PHE A 122 -5.86 -1.83 0.13
CA PHE A 122 -5.45 -2.74 1.22
C PHE A 122 -5.21 -4.21 0.81
N ASN A 123 -5.65 -4.63 -0.38
CA ASN A 123 -5.51 -6.00 -0.87
C ASN A 123 -4.31 -6.21 -1.79
N THR A 124 -3.64 -5.16 -2.28
CA THR A 124 -2.56 -5.24 -3.29
C THR A 124 -1.18 -4.81 -2.79
N HIS A 125 -0.99 -4.74 -1.48
CA HIS A 125 0.22 -4.17 -0.88
C HIS A 125 1.46 -5.06 -0.89
N CYS A 126 1.38 -6.28 -1.43
CA CYS A 126 2.56 -7.14 -1.58
C CYS A 126 3.36 -6.71 -2.81
N VAL A 127 4.49 -6.04 -2.57
CA VAL A 127 5.46 -5.64 -3.59
C VAL A 127 6.60 -6.63 -3.62
N ASP A 128 6.84 -7.19 -4.80
CA ASP A 128 8.03 -7.99 -5.07
C ASP A 128 9.25 -7.07 -5.11
N LEU A 129 10.10 -7.17 -4.09
CA LEU A 129 11.32 -6.37 -3.96
C LEU A 129 12.26 -6.54 -5.16
N SER A 130 12.24 -7.71 -5.82
CA SER A 130 13.11 -7.97 -6.97
C SER A 130 12.79 -7.08 -8.18
N ARG A 131 11.59 -6.47 -8.20
CA ARG A 131 11.13 -5.58 -9.26
C ARG A 131 11.46 -4.12 -9.01
N LEU A 132 12.01 -3.79 -7.83
CA LEU A 132 12.39 -2.43 -7.49
C LEU A 132 13.81 -2.13 -7.96
N ASP A 133 13.96 -1.01 -8.66
CA ASP A 133 15.26 -0.47 -9.03
C ASP A 133 15.88 0.30 -7.86
N LEU A 134 16.46 -0.43 -6.91
CA LEU A 134 17.08 0.13 -5.71
C LEU A 134 18.29 1.04 -6.01
N ASP A 135 18.76 1.09 -7.26
CA ASP A 135 19.92 1.87 -7.68
C ASP A 135 19.56 3.20 -8.33
N ASP A 136 18.26 3.51 -8.53
CA ASP A 136 17.83 4.82 -9.05
C ASP A 136 17.95 5.90 -7.96
N GLU A 137 18.79 6.90 -8.25
CA GLU A 137 19.14 8.03 -7.39
C GLU A 137 17.95 8.97 -7.10
N HIS A 138 16.83 8.83 -7.82
CA HIS A 138 15.62 9.62 -7.61
C HIS A 138 14.65 9.01 -6.59
N HIS A 139 15.03 7.92 -5.94
CA HIS A 139 14.16 7.22 -5.02
C HIS A 139 14.14 7.77 -3.58
N PRO A 140 13.03 7.60 -2.84
CA PRO A 140 12.86 8.14 -1.49
C PRO A 140 13.81 7.53 -0.45
N TRP A 141 14.32 6.31 -0.66
CA TRP A 141 15.31 5.71 0.23
C TRP A 141 16.70 6.37 0.17
N VAL A 142 16.88 7.37 -0.70
CA VAL A 142 18.11 8.19 -0.79
C VAL A 142 18.06 9.36 0.20
N VAL A 143 16.87 9.78 0.63
CA VAL A 143 16.68 11.09 1.30
C VAL A 143 16.51 10.97 2.82
N ASP A 144 16.00 9.84 3.33
CA ASP A 144 15.81 9.63 4.77
C ASP A 144 16.32 8.27 5.28
N GLU A 145 16.76 8.27 6.54
CA GLU A 145 17.51 7.18 7.22
C GLU A 145 16.77 5.84 7.36
N TYR A 146 15.52 5.71 6.90
CA TYR A 146 14.70 4.52 7.15
C TYR A 146 13.79 4.10 5.99
N PRO A 147 13.82 2.81 5.60
CA PRO A 147 14.82 1.80 5.94
C PRO A 147 16.15 2.05 5.23
N PRO A 148 17.30 1.73 5.86
CA PRO A 148 18.60 1.86 5.22
C PRO A 148 18.66 1.00 3.95
N LEU A 149 19.10 1.60 2.84
CA LEU A 149 19.16 0.97 1.51
C LEU A 149 19.86 -0.40 1.52
N GLU A 150 20.89 -0.56 2.36
CA GLU A 150 21.58 -1.84 2.55
C GLU A 150 20.66 -2.95 3.07
N ALA A 151 19.76 -2.62 4.01
CA ALA A 151 18.77 -3.56 4.52
C ALA A 151 17.79 -3.96 3.41
N LEU A 152 17.26 -2.98 2.64
CA LEU A 152 16.37 -3.26 1.52
C LEU A 152 17.01 -4.19 0.48
N ARG A 153 18.28 -3.94 0.13
CA ARG A 153 19.06 -4.82 -0.77
C ARG A 153 19.21 -6.22 -0.18
N ALA A 154 19.57 -6.35 1.10
CA ALA A 154 19.70 -7.64 1.76
C ALA A 154 18.38 -8.44 1.75
N PHE A 155 17.25 -7.78 2.01
CA PHE A 155 15.93 -8.41 1.97
C PHE A 155 15.51 -8.81 0.55
N ARG A 156 15.76 -7.95 -0.45
CA ARG A 156 15.52 -8.26 -1.86
C ARG A 156 16.29 -9.50 -2.29
N ASP A 157 17.60 -9.52 -2.03
CA ASP A 157 18.47 -10.61 -2.46
C ASP A 157 18.14 -11.93 -1.73
N ALA A 158 17.54 -11.84 -0.54
CA ALA A 158 17.00 -12.97 0.22
C ALA A 158 15.59 -13.42 -0.21
N GLY A 159 14.96 -12.75 -1.19
CA GLY A 159 13.64 -13.10 -1.70
C GLY A 159 12.48 -12.74 -0.76
N PHE A 160 12.67 -11.73 0.11
CA PHE A 160 11.57 -11.21 0.92
C PHE A 160 10.58 -10.44 0.06
N THR A 161 9.34 -10.38 0.53
CA THR A 161 8.29 -9.54 -0.04
C THR A 161 8.08 -8.33 0.85
N LEU A 162 7.83 -7.17 0.25
CA LEU A 162 7.57 -5.92 0.96
C LEU A 162 6.07 -5.69 1.02
N HIS A 163 5.57 -5.28 2.19
CA HIS A 163 4.18 -4.99 2.43
C HIS A 163 4.05 -3.60 3.03
N VAL A 164 3.23 -2.75 2.43
CA VAL A 164 2.98 -1.38 2.89
C VAL A 164 1.58 -1.31 3.45
N TYR A 165 1.41 -0.92 4.71
CA TYR A 165 0.10 -0.84 5.34
C TYR A 165 -0.18 0.57 5.86
N PRO A 166 -1.38 1.11 5.65
CA PRO A 166 -1.83 2.24 6.44
C PRO A 166 -2.04 1.80 7.89
N ARG A 167 -1.27 2.40 8.78
CA ARG A 167 -1.43 2.27 10.22
C ARG A 167 -2.65 3.08 10.63
N ALA A 168 -3.56 2.45 11.35
CA ALA A 168 -4.65 3.19 11.99
C ALA A 168 -4.03 4.25 12.92
N PRO A 169 -4.54 5.50 12.90
CA PRO A 169 -4.01 6.53 13.79
C PRO A 169 -4.02 5.99 15.21
N SER A 170 -2.84 5.97 15.84
CA SER A 170 -2.74 5.60 17.24
C SER A 170 -3.73 6.50 17.98
N GLN A 171 -4.74 5.91 18.60
CA GLN A 171 -5.58 6.66 19.51
C GLN A 171 -4.66 7.19 20.59
N SER A 172 -4.30 8.47 20.50
CA SER A 172 -3.70 9.20 21.60
C SER A 172 -4.73 9.10 22.73
N SER A 173 -4.48 8.21 23.69
CA SER A 173 -5.28 8.20 24.92
C SER A 173 -5.18 9.61 25.53
N PRO A 174 -6.32 10.21 25.91
CA PRO A 174 -6.33 11.51 26.58
C PRO A 174 -5.60 11.47 27.93
#